data_AF-A0A4Y9TLF8-F1
#
_entry.id   AF-A0A4Y9TLF8-F1
#
_cell.length_a   1.000
_cell.length_b   1.000
_cell.length_c   1.000
_cell.angle_alpha   90.00
_cell.angle_beta   90.00
_cell.angle_gamma   90.00
#
_symmetry.space_group_name_H-M   'P 1'
#
loop_
_entity.id
_entity.type
_entity.pdbx_description
1 polymer ?
#
loop_
_entity_poly.entity_id
_entity_poly.type
_entity_poly.pdbx_seq_one_letter_code
_entity_poly.pdbx_strand_id
1 'polypeptide(L)'
;MHLRRITIKRFRKQQFQAVTAVGLEGSTFPKGNEKTDVKWLENAGRRFYVRVACAKRQAHSLYVWRSSQFTSAIGLATGCPAYA
;
A
#
# COMPACT_ATOMS: atom_id res chain seq x y z
N MET A 1 -21.26 9.50 -5.58
CA MET A 1 -20.15 9.14 -4.68
C MET A 1 -19.07 10.20 -4.76
N HIS A 2 -18.57 10.72 -3.63
CA HIS A 2 -17.46 11.69 -3.63
C HIS A 2 -16.12 10.97 -3.50
N LEU A 3 -15.27 11.04 -4.52
CA LEU A 3 -13.91 10.50 -4.50
C LEU A 3 -12.92 11.59 -4.05
N ARG A 4 -12.04 11.27 -3.10
CA ARG A 4 -10.96 12.16 -2.65
C ARG A 4 -9.61 11.55 -2.99
N ARG A 5 -8.81 12.26 -3.81
CA ARG A 5 -7.42 11.89 -4.09
C ARG A 5 -6.50 12.53 -3.06
N ILE A 6 -5.81 11.71 -2.26
CA ILE A 6 -4.99 12.17 -1.13
C ILE A 6 -3.61 11.54 -1.20
N THR A 7 -2.57 12.34 -1.01
CA THR A 7 -1.18 11.87 -0.91
C THR A 7 -0.89 11.36 0.51
N ILE A 8 -0.19 10.23 0.62
CA ILE A 8 0.13 9.48 1.85
C ILE A 8 0.53 10.36 3.05
N LYS A 9 1.30 11.43 2.83
CA LYS A 9 1.79 12.31 3.91
C LYS A 9 0.64 12.99 4.69
N ARG A 10 -0.55 13.14 4.11
CA ARG A 10 -1.73 13.76 4.75
C ARG A 10 -2.74 12.75 5.32
N PHE A 11 -2.46 11.44 5.29
CA PHE A 11 -3.41 10.40 5.71
C PHE A 11 -3.53 10.20 7.23
N ARG A 12 -2.62 10.76 8.03
CA ARG A 12 -2.61 10.53 9.48
C ARG A 12 -3.94 11.02 10.10
N LYS A 13 -4.70 10.09 10.69
CA LYS A 13 -5.93 10.26 11.49
C LYS A 13 -7.28 10.30 10.75
N GLN A 14 -7.33 10.15 9.43
CA GLN A 14 -8.61 10.03 8.71
C GLN A 14 -8.96 8.56 8.45
N GLN A 15 -10.24 8.21 8.61
CA GLN A 15 -10.75 6.88 8.27
C GLN A 15 -11.77 6.98 7.14
N PHE A 16 -11.70 6.03 6.21
CA PHE A 16 -12.55 5.96 5.03
C PHE A 16 -13.29 4.63 4.98
N GLN A 17 -14.49 4.61 4.40
CA GLN A 17 -15.26 3.36 4.25
C GLN A 17 -14.50 2.34 3.38
N ALA A 18 -13.94 2.83 2.26
CA ALA A 18 -13.09 2.06 1.37
C ALA A 18 -11.87 2.90 0.97
N VAL A 19 -10.73 2.23 0.74
CA VAL A 19 -9.48 2.84 0.29
C VAL A 19 -8.93 2.05 -0.88
N THR A 20 -8.53 2.76 -1.94
CA THR A 20 -7.82 2.17 -3.07
C THR A 20 -6.42 2.74 -3.12
N ALA A 21 -5.43 1.88 -2.88
CA ALA A 21 -4.02 2.21 -2.98
C ALA A 21 -3.52 1.89 -4.40
N VAL A 22 -3.04 2.91 -5.10
CA VAL A 22 -2.47 2.82 -6.45
C VAL A 22 -0.95 3.05 -6.42
N GLY A 23 -0.26 2.62 -7.48
CA GLY A 23 1.19 2.79 -7.61
C GLY A 23 1.97 1.88 -6.67
N LEU A 24 1.45 0.67 -6.45
CA LEU A 24 2.05 -0.37 -5.61
C LEU A 24 2.89 -1.34 -6.45
N GLU A 25 3.51 -0.87 -7.53
CA GLU A 25 4.42 -1.70 -8.31
C GLU A 25 5.77 -1.82 -7.61
N GLY A 26 6.45 -2.96 -7.72
CA GLY A 26 7.81 -3.15 -7.18
C GLY A 26 8.86 -2.20 -7.77
N SER A 27 8.60 -1.61 -8.94
CA SER A 27 9.40 -0.52 -9.52
C SER A 27 9.17 0.84 -8.83
N THR A 28 7.95 1.07 -8.34
CA THR A 28 7.46 2.38 -7.87
C THR A 28 7.47 2.49 -6.34
N PHE A 29 7.18 1.39 -5.64
CA PHE A 29 7.09 1.34 -4.19
C PHE A 29 7.46 -0.07 -3.66
N PRO A 30 8.40 -0.20 -2.71
CA PRO A 30 9.29 0.86 -2.18
C PRO A 30 10.25 1.43 -3.23
N LYS A 31 10.73 2.67 -3.04
CA LYS A 31 11.52 3.41 -4.05
C LYS A 31 12.99 3.61 -3.66
N GLY A 32 13.88 3.60 -4.65
CA GLY A 32 15.31 3.92 -4.47
C GLY A 32 15.95 3.12 -3.34
N ASN A 33 16.58 3.82 -2.39
CA ASN A 33 17.29 3.24 -1.24
C ASN A 33 16.39 2.44 -0.27
N GLU A 34 15.06 2.58 -0.37
CA GLU A 34 14.12 1.77 0.41
C GLU A 34 14.12 0.29 0.01
N LYS A 35 14.80 -0.07 -1.09
CA LYS A 35 14.96 -1.47 -1.53
C LYS A 35 16.16 -2.17 -0.91
N THR A 36 17.16 -1.43 -0.46
CA THR A 36 18.46 -1.97 -0.04
C THR A 36 18.74 -1.77 1.44
N ASP A 37 18.26 -0.67 2.03
CA ASP A 37 18.45 -0.40 3.45
C ASP A 37 17.23 -0.81 4.28
N VAL A 38 17.46 -1.63 5.30
CA VAL A 38 16.42 -2.21 6.17
C VAL A 38 15.61 -1.12 6.88
N LYS A 39 16.26 -0.06 7.38
CA LYS A 39 15.58 1.02 8.12
C LYS A 39 14.69 1.85 7.18
N TRP A 40 15.15 2.08 5.96
CA TRP A 40 14.34 2.75 4.93
C TRP A 40 13.18 1.86 4.48
N LEU A 41 13.40 0.55 4.38
CA LEU A 41 12.37 -0.42 4.03
C LEU A 41 11.28 -0.51 5.10
N GLU A 42 11.64 -0.56 6.39
CA GLU A 42 10.69 -0.51 7.50
C GLU A 42 9.84 0.75 7.47
N ASN A 43 10.46 1.91 7.19
CA ASN A 43 9.73 3.17 7.04
C ASN A 43 8.75 3.12 5.85
N ALA A 44 9.13 2.49 4.74
CA ALA A 44 8.21 2.24 3.64
C ALA A 44 7.05 1.32 4.07
N GLY A 45 7.34 0.25 4.81
CA GLY A 45 6.33 -0.65 5.39
C GLY A 45 5.35 0.09 6.30
N ARG A 46 5.82 0.98 7.17
CA ARG A 46 4.96 1.82 8.02
C ARG A 46 4.04 2.73 7.20
N ARG A 47 4.53 3.32 6.11
CA ARG A 47 3.69 4.13 5.19
C ARG A 47 2.65 3.27 4.48
N PHE A 48 2.99 2.04 4.12
CA PHE A 48 2.06 1.08 3.55
C PHE A 48 0.98 0.67 4.56
N TYR A 49 1.37 0.34 5.79
CA TYR A 49 0.44 0.01 6.87
C TYR A 49 -0.58 1.12 7.12
N VAL A 50 -0.13 2.38 7.23
CA VAL A 50 -1.03 3.53 7.43
C VAL A 50 -2.06 3.67 6.31
N ARG A 51 -1.72 3.30 5.06
CA ARG A 51 -2.67 3.30 3.94
C ARG A 51 -3.75 2.24 4.10
N VAL A 52 -3.41 1.05 4.57
CA VAL A 52 -4.38 -0.05 4.73
C VAL A 52 -5.23 0.17 5.99
N ALA A 53 -4.60 0.55 7.11
CA ALA A 53 -5.26 0.70 8.41
C ALA A 53 -6.29 1.84 8.47
N CYS A 54 -6.33 2.74 7.49
CA CYS A 54 -7.35 3.79 7.42
C CYS A 54 -8.65 3.34 6.73
N ALA A 55 -8.69 2.15 6.13
CA ALA A 55 -9.90 1.55 5.60
C ALA A 55 -10.72 0.90 6.72
N LYS A 56 -12.00 1.27 6.83
CA LYS A 56 -12.93 0.67 7.81
C LYS A 56 -13.45 -0.69 7.36
N ARG A 57 -13.73 -0.84 6.05
CA ARG A 57 -14.35 -2.06 5.50
C ARG A 57 -13.54 -2.70 4.38
N GLN A 58 -13.06 -1.90 3.43
CA GLN A 58 -12.42 -2.44 2.22
C GLN A 58 -11.13 -1.71 1.88
N ALA A 59 -10.06 -2.46 1.65
CA ALA A 59 -8.80 -1.95 1.14
C ALA A 59 -8.45 -2.67 -0.17
N HIS A 60 -8.33 -1.91 -1.25
CA HIS A 60 -7.97 -2.40 -2.57
C HIS A 60 -6.53 -1.99 -2.88
N SER A 61 -5.73 -2.92 -3.37
CA SER A 61 -4.37 -2.67 -3.85
C SER A 61 -4.32 -2.84 -5.35
N LEU A 62 -3.97 -1.79 -6.07
CA LEU A 62 -3.84 -1.81 -7.53
C LEU A 62 -2.38 -1.64 -7.93
N TYR A 63 -1.93 -2.55 -8.79
CA TYR A 63 -0.64 -2.54 -9.47
C TYR A 63 -0.87 -3.11 -10.87
N VAL A 64 -0.02 -2.74 -11.84
CA VAL A 64 -0.22 -3.10 -13.25
C VAL A 64 0.53 -4.37 -13.67
N TRP A 65 1.69 -4.63 -13.08
CA TRP A 65 2.54 -5.76 -13.50
C TRP A 65 3.13 -6.50 -12.31
N ARG A 66 4.27 -6.03 -11.78
CA ARG A 66 4.89 -6.63 -10.58
C ARG A 66 4.39 -5.91 -9.35
N SER A 67 3.63 -6.62 -8.50
CA SER A 67 3.22 -6.12 -7.20
C SER A 67 4.42 -5.76 -6.32
N SER A 68 4.22 -4.80 -5.41
CA SER A 68 5.20 -4.52 -4.36
C SER A 68 5.31 -5.71 -3.42
N GLN A 69 6.50 -5.90 -2.82
CA GLN A 69 6.72 -6.93 -1.82
C GLN A 69 5.74 -6.85 -0.64
N PHE A 70 5.25 -5.66 -0.29
CA PHE A 70 4.26 -5.47 0.76
C PHE A 70 2.87 -6.01 0.37
N THR A 71 2.47 -5.77 -0.88
CA THR A 71 1.21 -6.30 -1.42
C THR A 71 1.27 -7.82 -1.53
N SER A 72 2.39 -8.37 -2.00
CA SER A 72 2.61 -9.82 -2.06
C SER A 72 2.58 -10.47 -0.67
N ALA A 73 3.20 -9.84 0.33
CA ALA A 73 3.19 -10.33 1.70
C ALA A 73 1.77 -10.38 2.30
N ILE A 74 0.92 -9.37 2.04
CA ILE A 74 -0.49 -9.40 2.46
C ILE A 74 -1.24 -10.50 1.72
N GLY A 75 -1.05 -10.65 0.41
CA GLY A 75 -1.72 -11.69 -0.37
C GLY A 75 -1.42 -13.09 0.17
N LEU A 76 -0.16 -13.36 0.51
CA LEU A 76 0.26 -14.60 1.16
C LEU A 76 -0.39 -14.78 2.54
N ALA A 77 -0.42 -13.73 3.37
CA ALA A 77 -0.99 -13.81 4.72
C ALA A 77 -2.52 -13.94 4.75
N THR A 78 -3.21 -13.45 3.72
CA THR A 78 -4.68 -13.45 3.65
C THR A 78 -5.24 -14.58 2.78
N GLY A 79 -4.38 -15.35 2.12
CA GLY A 79 -4.80 -16.38 1.15
C GLY A 79 -5.42 -15.79 -0.12
N CYS A 80 -5.33 -14.47 -0.33
CA CYS A 80 -5.75 -13.81 -1.56
C CYS A 80 -4.55 -13.70 -2.50
N PRO A 81 -4.44 -14.53 -3.55
CA PRO A 81 -3.39 -14.34 -4.53
C PRO A 81 -3.52 -12.94 -5.14
N ALA A 82 -2.40 -12.23 -5.18
CA ALA A 82 -2.28 -10.96 -5.85
C ALA A 82 -2.40 -11.25 -7.35
N TYR A 83 -3.63 -11.20 -7.90
CA TYR A 83 -3.86 -11.42 -9.33
C TYR A 83 -3.22 -10.30 -10.15
N ALA A 84 -2.42 -10.70 -11.15
CA ALA A 84 -1.75 -9.83 -12.10
C ALA A 84 -2.74 -9.13 -13.04
#